data_AF-K9GI78-F1
#
_entry.id   AF-K9GI78-F1
#
_cell.length_a   1.000
_cell.length_b   1.000
_cell.length_c   1.000
_cell.angle_alpha   90.00
_cell.angle_beta   90.00
_cell.angle_gamma   90.00
#
_symmetry.space_group_name_H-M   'P 1'
#
loop_
_entity.id
_entity.type
_entity.pdbx_description
1 polymer ?
#
loop_
_entity_poly.entity_id
_entity_poly.type
_entity_poly.pdbx_seq_one_letter_code
_entity_poly.pdbx_strand_id
1 'polypeptide(L)'
;MPNKWSKIKDAVLTHANGYKKLVRPSVALHKTAFPKTAADLESLGVRFDFAGTIEEDPNFLEAVETKTRKGTHGIVATVKIPDGGTKEDVQAALDAVDSEID
;
A
#
# COMPACT_ATOMS: atom_id res chain seq x y z
N MET A 1 -16.49 6.05 -12.22
CA MET A 1 -15.79 6.83 -11.16
C MET A 1 -14.39 6.27 -11.09
N PRO A 2 -13.31 7.06 -10.96
CA PRO A 2 -11.99 6.47 -10.76
C PRO A 2 -12.08 5.62 -9.49
N ASN A 3 -11.89 4.30 -9.63
CA ASN A 3 -11.92 3.36 -8.51
C ASN A 3 -10.94 3.89 -7.45
N LYS A 4 -11.31 3.82 -6.17
CA LYS A 4 -10.47 4.30 -5.05
C LYS A 4 -9.03 3.78 -5.19
N TRP A 5 -8.89 2.55 -5.69
CA TRP A 5 -7.62 1.89 -6.00
C TRP A 5 -6.79 2.58 -7.09
N SER A 6 -7.40 3.10 -8.15
CA SER A 6 -6.69 3.85 -9.20
C SER A 6 -6.03 5.12 -8.66
N LYS A 7 -6.68 5.83 -7.72
CA LYS A 7 -6.07 6.97 -7.02
C LYS A 7 -4.89 6.55 -6.14
N ILE A 8 -5.01 5.39 -5.49
CA ILE A 8 -3.93 4.84 -4.65
C ILE A 8 -2.74 4.45 -5.52
N LYS A 9 -2.97 3.76 -6.64
CA LYS A 9 -1.92 3.45 -7.63
C LYS A 9 -1.19 4.70 -8.07
N ASP A 10 -1.91 5.74 -8.49
CA ASP A 10 -1.28 6.99 -8.92
C ASP A 10 -0.50 7.68 -7.77
N ALA A 11 -1.03 7.66 -6.55
CA ALA A 11 -0.33 8.23 -5.40
C ALA A 11 0.95 7.45 -5.04
N VAL A 12 0.92 6.13 -5.13
CA VAL A 12 2.10 5.29 -4.86
C VAL A 12 3.15 5.41 -5.97
N LEU A 13 2.70 5.40 -7.23
CA LEU A 13 3.58 5.38 -8.41
C LEU A 13 4.12 6.76 -8.80
N THR A 14 3.35 7.82 -8.52
CA THR A 14 3.60 9.17 -9.05
C THR A 14 3.91 10.17 -7.93
N HIS A 15 3.23 10.10 -6.79
CA HIS A 15 3.46 11.03 -5.67
C HIS A 15 4.64 10.64 -4.78
N ALA A 16 5.52 11.62 -4.48
CA ALA A 16 6.52 11.61 -3.41
C ALA A 16 7.47 10.38 -3.32
N ASN A 17 7.68 9.65 -4.42
CA ASN A 17 8.37 8.36 -4.42
C ASN A 17 7.71 7.32 -3.48
N GLY A 18 6.37 7.25 -3.44
CA GLY A 18 5.62 6.29 -2.63
C GLY A 18 6.11 4.85 -2.81
N TYR A 19 6.35 4.42 -4.06
CA TYR A 19 6.90 3.10 -4.37
C TYR A 19 8.22 2.82 -3.64
N LYS A 20 9.11 3.81 -3.46
CA LYS A 20 10.38 3.65 -2.71
C LYS A 20 10.14 3.30 -1.24
N LYS A 21 9.00 3.71 -0.68
CA LYS A 21 8.61 3.40 0.70
C LYS A 21 8.05 1.99 0.84
N LEU A 22 7.54 1.42 -0.24
CA LEU A 22 7.02 0.06 -0.27
C LEU A 22 8.13 -0.96 -0.56
N VAL A 23 9.06 -0.66 -1.47
CA VAL A 23 10.20 -1.54 -1.77
C VAL A 23 11.27 -1.53 -0.69
N ARG A 24 11.34 -0.48 0.14
CA ARG A 24 12.25 -0.37 1.29
C ARG A 24 11.50 0.28 2.46
N PRO A 25 10.63 -0.47 3.15
CA PRO A 25 9.93 0.04 4.31
C PRO A 25 10.96 0.41 5.38
N SER A 26 10.91 1.68 5.79
CA SER A 26 11.77 2.23 6.87
C SER A 26 11.08 2.17 8.24
N VAL A 27 9.90 1.54 8.28
CA VAL A 27 9.03 1.51 9.45
C VAL A 27 9.07 0.12 10.06
N ALA A 28 8.84 0.05 11.38
CA ALA A 28 8.75 -1.22 12.07
C ALA A 28 7.52 -2.03 11.60
N LEU A 29 7.54 -3.32 11.92
CA LEU A 29 6.44 -4.24 11.65
C LEU A 29 5.12 -3.71 12.28
N HIS A 30 4.01 -3.88 11.58
CA HIS A 30 2.68 -3.33 11.85
C HIS A 30 2.61 -1.79 11.93
N LYS A 31 3.53 -1.06 11.28
CA LYS A 31 3.46 0.40 11.15
C LYS A 31 3.21 0.82 9.71
N THR A 32 2.57 1.97 9.57
CA THR A 32 2.26 2.56 8.27
C THR A 32 3.50 2.98 7.51
N ALA A 33 3.78 2.30 6.40
CA ALA A 33 4.85 2.65 5.47
C ALA A 33 4.45 3.83 4.57
N PHE A 34 3.19 3.86 4.14
CA PHE A 34 2.62 4.90 3.28
C PHE A 34 1.09 4.99 3.45
N PRO A 35 0.45 6.17 3.36
CA PRO A 35 1.04 7.50 3.33
C PRO A 35 1.56 7.94 4.70
N LYS A 36 2.50 8.90 4.74
CA LYS A 36 3.07 9.41 6.00
C LYS A 36 2.33 10.59 6.61
N THR A 37 1.57 11.34 5.80
CA THR A 37 0.84 12.53 6.29
C THR A 37 -0.62 12.21 6.51
N ALA A 38 -1.24 12.86 7.49
CA ALA A 38 -2.67 12.72 7.75
C ALA A 38 -3.52 13.23 6.56
N ALA A 39 -3.07 14.29 5.87
CA ALA A 39 -3.76 14.83 4.71
C ALA A 39 -3.82 13.85 3.53
N ASP A 40 -2.68 13.18 3.23
CA ASP A 40 -2.64 12.14 2.21
C ASP A 40 -3.49 10.93 2.62
N LEU A 41 -3.47 10.57 3.91
CA LEU A 41 -4.30 9.49 4.44
C LEU A 41 -5.79 9.76 4.28
N GLU A 42 -6.25 10.98 4.57
CA GLU A 42 -7.64 11.38 4.40
C GLU A 42 -8.06 11.45 2.91
N SER A 43 -7.15 11.89 2.05
CA SER A 43 -7.37 11.99 0.61
C SER A 43 -7.45 10.61 -0.07
N LEU A 44 -6.56 9.70 0.32
CA LEU A 44 -6.46 8.35 -0.24
C LEU A 44 -7.45 7.37 0.39
N GLY A 45 -7.70 7.50 1.70
CA GLY A 45 -8.59 6.62 2.47
C GLY A 45 -8.04 5.21 2.71
N VAL A 46 -6.80 4.94 2.30
CA VAL A 46 -6.10 3.65 2.46
C VAL A 46 -4.67 3.93 2.90
N ARG A 47 -4.15 3.07 3.76
CA ARG A 47 -2.74 3.02 4.17
C ARG A 47 -2.15 1.65 3.94
N PHE A 48 -0.86 1.60 3.67
CA PHE A 48 -0.05 0.40 3.58
C PHE A 48 0.73 0.25 4.87
N ASP A 49 0.38 -0.74 5.67
CA ASP A 49 1.07 -1.12 6.90
C ASP A 49 2.09 -2.22 6.57
N PHE A 50 3.31 -2.12 7.10
CA PHE A 50 4.36 -3.09 6.85
C PHE A 50 4.12 -4.35 7.70
N ALA A 51 3.81 -5.47 7.08
CA ALA A 51 3.47 -6.72 7.75
C ALA A 51 4.68 -7.64 8.00
N GLY A 52 5.83 -7.37 7.36
CA GLY A 52 7.09 -8.05 7.64
C GLY A 52 7.84 -8.49 6.39
N THR A 53 8.89 -9.28 6.58
CA THR A 53 9.72 -9.87 5.53
C THR A 53 9.71 -11.39 5.72
N ILE A 54 9.45 -12.17 4.67
CA ILE A 54 9.54 -13.64 4.69
C ILE A 54 10.69 -14.07 3.77
N GLU A 55 11.33 -15.20 4.04
CA GLU A 55 12.49 -15.70 3.25
C GLU A 55 12.20 -15.88 1.74
N GLU A 56 10.94 -16.04 1.33
CA GLU A 56 10.53 -16.13 -0.09
C GLU A 56 10.08 -14.79 -0.71
N ASP A 57 9.59 -13.85 0.11
CA ASP A 57 9.03 -12.57 -0.33
C ASP A 57 9.54 -11.46 0.59
N PRO A 58 10.49 -10.63 0.13
CA PRO A 58 11.28 -9.86 1.06
C PRO A 58 10.61 -8.60 1.62
N ASN A 59 9.45 -8.13 1.10
CA ASN A 59 8.57 -7.20 1.84
C ASN A 59 7.08 -7.53 1.66
N PHE A 60 6.37 -7.57 2.78
CA PHE A 60 4.94 -7.79 2.87
C PHE A 60 4.26 -6.52 3.36
N LEU A 61 3.30 -5.97 2.60
CA LEU A 61 2.55 -4.77 2.98
C LEU A 61 1.06 -5.03 2.93
N GLU A 62 0.35 -4.68 4.00
CA GLU A 62 -1.10 -4.79 4.10
C GLU A 62 -1.73 -3.43 3.76
N ALA A 63 -2.56 -3.39 2.73
CA ALA A 63 -3.42 -2.25 2.43
C ALA A 63 -4.64 -2.27 3.37
N VAL A 64 -4.73 -1.26 4.22
CA VAL A 64 -5.76 -1.08 5.25
C VAL A 64 -6.61 0.14 4.91
N GLU A 65 -7.92 -0.04 4.78
CA GLU A 65 -8.88 1.05 4.58
C GLU A 65 -9.22 1.72 5.92
N THR A 66 -9.16 3.06 5.92
CA THR A 66 -9.33 3.87 7.14
C THR A 66 -10.77 4.28 7.43
N LYS A 67 -11.69 4.13 6.47
CA LYS A 67 -13.11 4.44 6.67
C LYS A 67 -14.01 3.37 6.10
N THR A 68 -14.40 2.41 6.93
CA THR A 68 -15.64 1.67 6.71
C THR A 68 -16.81 2.47 7.34
N ARG A 69 -18.00 2.41 6.73
CA ARG A 69 -19.26 3.01 7.26
C ARG A 69 -19.58 2.62 8.71
N LYS A 70 -18.91 1.61 9.27
CA LYS A 70 -19.13 1.03 10.60
C LYS A 70 -17.98 1.23 11.60
N GLY A 71 -16.98 2.06 11.29
CA GLY A 71 -15.96 2.47 12.27
C GLY A 71 -14.87 1.43 12.59
N THR A 72 -14.77 0.35 11.82
CA THR A 72 -13.69 -0.65 11.96
C THR A 72 -12.72 -0.53 10.79
N HIS A 73 -11.43 -0.38 11.06
CA HIS A 73 -10.38 -0.42 10.03
C HIS A 73 -10.36 -1.84 9.42
N GLY A 74 -10.57 -1.95 8.11
CA GLY A 74 -10.58 -3.23 7.41
C GLY A 74 -9.33 -3.37 6.56
N ILE A 75 -8.63 -4.50 6.66
CA ILE A 75 -7.60 -4.86 5.68
C ILE A 75 -8.34 -5.13 4.36
N VAL A 76 -8.04 -4.34 3.33
CA VAL A 76 -8.68 -4.45 2.01
C VAL A 76 -7.86 -5.30 1.06
N ALA A 77 -6.55 -5.37 1.26
CA ALA A 77 -5.70 -6.29 0.53
C ALA A 77 -4.30 -6.46 1.13
N THR A 78 -3.61 -7.47 0.62
CA THR A 78 -2.22 -7.75 0.94
C THR A 78 -1.39 -7.67 -0.34
N VAL A 79 -0.35 -6.84 -0.32
CA VAL A 79 0.52 -6.58 -1.46
C VAL A 79 1.92 -7.11 -1.12
N LYS A 80 2.45 -7.96 -2.00
CA LYS A 80 3.81 -8.49 -1.89
C LYS A 80 4.74 -7.71 -2.79
N ILE A 81 5.80 -7.14 -2.23
CA ILE A 81 6.74 -6.30 -2.97
C ILE A 81 8.16 -6.77 -2.66
N PRO A 82 9.02 -6.98 -3.66
CA PRO A 82 10.40 -7.35 -3.41
C PRO A 82 11.17 -6.21 -2.71
N ASP A 83 12.00 -6.55 -1.73
CA ASP A 83 12.95 -5.63 -1.10
C ASP A 83 14.00 -5.16 -2.09
N GLY A 84 14.14 -3.83 -2.15
CA GLY A 84 14.96 -3.17 -3.16
C GLY A 84 14.39 -3.23 -4.58
N GLY A 85 13.13 -3.64 -4.75
CA GLY A 85 12.44 -3.68 -6.04
C GLY A 85 12.30 -2.32 -6.73
N THR A 86 11.79 -2.36 -7.95
CA THR A 86 11.60 -1.17 -8.79
C THR A 86 10.17 -0.66 -8.73
N LYS A 87 9.91 0.45 -9.44
CA LYS A 87 8.55 0.99 -9.57
C LYS A 87 7.62 0.00 -10.28
N GLU A 88 8.16 -0.76 -11.23
CA GLU A 88 7.45 -1.78 -11.99
C GLU A 88 7.00 -2.94 -11.09
N ASP A 89 7.84 -3.38 -10.15
CA ASP A 89 7.48 -4.43 -9.19
C ASP A 89 6.32 -3.99 -8.30
N VAL A 90 6.37 -2.74 -7.82
CA VAL A 90 5.27 -2.14 -7.03
C VAL A 90 4.00 -2.03 -7.86
N GLN A 91 4.12 -1.62 -9.13
CA GLN A 91 2.97 -1.52 -10.03
C GLN A 91 2.34 -2.89 -10.25
N ALA A 92 3.13 -3.91 -10.57
CA ALA A 92 2.65 -5.28 -10.75
C ALA A 92 1.94 -5.81 -9.50
N ALA A 93 2.49 -5.53 -8.31
CA ALA A 93 1.88 -5.95 -7.05
C ALA A 93 0.54 -5.25 -6.77
N LEU A 94 0.44 -3.95 -7.08
CA LEU A 94 -0.82 -3.21 -6.97
C LEU A 94 -1.83 -3.62 -8.04
N ASP A 95 -1.38 -4.00 -9.24
CA ASP A 95 -2.22 -4.49 -10.31
C ASP A 95 -2.78 -5.88 -10.00
N ALA A 96 -1.98 -6.76 -9.38
CA ALA A 96 -2.44 -8.06 -8.90
C ALA A 96 -3.60 -7.92 -7.92
N VAL A 97 -3.47 -6.99 -6.96
CA VAL A 97 -4.50 -6.72 -5.96
C VAL A 97 -5.74 -6.00 -6.51
N ASP A 98 -5.58 -5.13 -7.51
CA ASP A 98 -6.74 -4.47 -8.17
C ASP A 98 -7.72 -5.49 -8.75
N SER A 99 -7.21 -6.63 -9.21
CA SER A 99 -8.05 -7.70 -9.74
C SER A 99 -8.81 -8.49 -8.66
N GLU A 100 -8.45 -8.33 -7.39
CA GLU A 100 -9.09 -8.99 -6.25
C GLU A 100 -10.11 -8.11 -5.52
N ILE A 101 -10.03 -6.78 -5.69
CA ILE A 101 -10.93 -5.79 -5.08
C ILE A 101 -11.87 -5.21 -6.15
N ASP A 102 -12.94 -5.94 -6.49
CA ASP A 102 -14.06 -5.46 -7.34
C ASP A 102 -15.21 -4.91 -6.49
#